data_AF-A0A7X7ZRG5-F1
#
_entry.id   AF-A0A7X7ZRG5-F1
#
_cell.length_a   1.000
_cell.length_b   1.000
_cell.length_c   1.000
_cell.angle_alpha   90.00
_cell.angle_beta   90.00
_cell.angle_gamma   90.00
#
_symmetry.space_group_name_H-M   'P 1'
#
loop_
_entity.id
_entity.type
_entity.pdbx_description
1 polymer ?
#
loop_
_entity_poly.entity_id
_entity_poly.type
_entity_poly.pdbx_seq_one_letter_code
_entity_poly.pdbx_strand_id
1 'polypeptide(L)' 'MPPEANWEKDPELGHEDWVVIPTPFDLKLSFYASNSMLTASGVARFYLKPANNRWYIAIWRDESNL' A
#
# COMPACT_ATOMS: atom_id res chain seq x y z
N MET A 1 -4.97 -10.45 -3.67
CA MET A 1 -5.35 -9.62 -2.50
C MET A 1 -4.37 -9.97 -1.38
N PRO A 2 -3.77 -9.01 -0.67
CA PRO A 2 -2.81 -9.30 0.40
C PRO A 2 -3.46 -10.17 1.48
N PRO A 3 -2.70 -11.00 2.22
CA PRO A 3 -3.25 -11.90 3.23
C PRO A 3 -4.13 -11.15 4.23
N GLU A 4 -5.35 -11.63 4.48
CA GLU A 4 -6.31 -11.01 5.40
C GLU A 4 -5.77 -10.88 6.83
N ALA A 5 -4.80 -11.71 7.21
CA ALA A 5 -4.09 -11.63 8.48
C ALA A 5 -3.37 -10.29 8.70
N ASN A 6 -3.05 -9.55 7.63
CA ASN A 6 -2.35 -8.27 7.69
C ASN A 6 -3.30 -7.07 7.60
N TRP A 7 -4.62 -7.29 7.59
CA TRP A 7 -5.59 -6.23 7.42
C TRP A 7 -5.81 -5.50 8.74
N GLU A 8 -5.68 -4.19 8.69
CA GLU A 8 -5.87 -3.29 9.82
C GLU A 8 -7.20 -2.55 9.66
N LYS A 9 -7.80 -2.14 10.79
CA LYS A 9 -8.96 -1.24 10.76
C LYS A 9 -8.47 0.20 10.81
N ASP A 10 -9.11 1.07 10.05
CA ASP A 10 -8.84 2.50 10.13
C ASP A 10 -9.44 3.08 11.43
N PRO A 11 -8.65 3.77 12.28
CA PRO A 11 -9.16 4.39 13.50
C PRO A 11 -9.93 5.70 13.28
N GLU A 12 -9.97 6.25 12.06
CA GLU A 12 -10.66 7.51 11.78
C GLU A 12 -12.20 7.39 11.80
N LEU A 13 -12.86 8.41 12.35
CA LEU A 13 -14.33 8.51 12.38
C LEU A 13 -14.90 8.59 10.95
N GLY A 14 -15.87 7.74 10.63
CA GLY A 14 -16.44 7.61 9.27
C GLY A 14 -15.78 6.54 8.41
N HIS A 15 -14.74 5.85 8.91
CA HIS A 15 -14.04 4.76 8.23
C HIS A 15 -14.32 3.38 8.88
N GLU A 16 -15.47 3.21 9.53
CA GLU A 16 -15.78 2.04 10.36
C GLU A 16 -15.73 0.69 9.60
N ASP A 17 -16.04 0.71 8.30
CA ASP A 17 -16.00 -0.46 7.40
C ASP A 17 -14.76 -0.50 6.50
N TRP A 18 -13.82 0.44 6.68
CA TRP A 18 -12.63 0.50 5.85
C TRP A 18 -11.58 -0.47 6.34
N VAL A 19 -10.80 -0.96 5.39
CA VAL A 19 -9.65 -1.82 5.66
C VAL A 19 -8.39 -1.13 5.20
N VAL A 20 -7.39 -1.08 6.06
CA VAL A 20 -6.05 -0.62 5.72
C VAL A 20 -5.18 -1.84 5.45
N ILE A 21 -4.55 -1.87 4.29
CA ILE A 21 -3.64 -2.96 3.92
C ILE A 21 -2.21 -2.42 3.77
N PRO A 22 -1.31 -2.72 4.72
CA PRO A 22 0.11 -2.45 4.56
C PRO A 22 0.70 -3.42 3.53
N THR A 23 1.44 -2.86 2.58
CA THR A 23 2.09 -3.60 1.50
C THR A 23 3.56 -3.19 1.44
N PRO A 24 4.43 -3.94 2.13
CA PRO A 24 5.88 -3.80 1.96
C PRO A 24 6.28 -4.12 0.52
N PHE A 25 7.21 -3.35 -0.03
CA PHE A 25 7.71 -3.56 -1.38
C PHE A 25 9.21 -3.28 -1.49
N ASP A 26 9.84 -3.94 -2.46
CA ASP A 26 11.18 -3.61 -2.93
C ASP A 26 11.07 -3.02 -4.35
N LEU A 27 11.62 -1.83 -4.55
CA LEU A 27 11.73 -1.17 -5.84
C LEU A 27 13.15 -1.34 -6.39
N LYS A 28 13.25 -1.79 -7.64
CA LYS A 28 14.53 -1.87 -8.37
C LYS A 28 14.42 -1.05 -9.65
N LEU A 29 15.30 -0.07 -9.80
CA LEU A 29 15.42 0.75 -11.00
C LEU A 29 16.75 0.45 -11.69
N SER A 30 16.69 -0.06 -12.92
CA SER A 30 17.86 -0.44 -13.70
C SER A 30 18.11 0.56 -14.82
N PHE A 31 19.34 1.07 -14.91
CA PHE A 31 19.78 2.00 -15.95
C PHE A 31 20.70 1.28 -16.93
N TYR A 32 20.20 1.01 -18.14
CA TYR A 32 20.96 0.28 -19.16
C TYR A 32 22.20 1.03 -19.65
N ALA A 33 22.12 2.35 -19.80
CA ALA A 33 23.22 3.16 -20.35
C ALA A 33 24.45 3.21 -19.44
N SER A 34 24.24 3.20 -18.12
CA SER A 34 25.30 3.24 -17.10
C SER A 34 25.58 1.88 -16.47
N ASN A 35 24.85 0.84 -16.88
CA ASN A 35 24.84 -0.48 -16.24
C ASN A 35 24.75 -0.41 -14.71
N SER A 36 23.95 0.54 -14.20
CA SER A 36 23.80 0.80 -12.78
C SER A 36 22.40 0.44 -12.31
N MET A 37 22.27 0.21 -11.01
CA MET A 37 21.01 -0.17 -10.37
C MET A 37 20.83 0.62 -9.08
N LEU A 38 19.63 1.15 -8.89
CA LEU A 38 19.17 1.69 -7.62
C LEU A 38 18.13 0.75 -7.02
N THR A 39 18.26 0.51 -5.72
CA THR A 39 17.32 -0.31 -4.95
C THR A 39 16.77 0.52 -3.80
N ALA A 40 15.47 0.44 -3.57
CA ALA A 40 14.80 1.02 -2.42
C ALA A 40 13.81 0.01 -1.86
N SER A 41 13.55 0.07 -0.56
CA SER A 41 12.47 -0.66 0.09
C SER A 41 11.54 0.33 0.77
N GLY A 42 10.27 -0.05 0.86
CA GLY A 42 9.21 0.86 1.31
C GLY A 42 7.98 0.11 1.77
N VAL A 43 7.03 0.86 2.32
CA VAL A 43 5.71 0.35 2.70
C VAL A 43 4.66 1.29 2.13
N ALA A 44 3.75 0.74 1.33
CA ALA A 44 2.56 1.45 0.89
C ALA A 44 1.36 0.98 1.73
N ARG A 45 0.53 1.91 2.21
CA ARG A 45 -0.75 1.60 2.85
C ARG A 45 -1.89 1.94 1.90
N PHE A 46 -2.77 0.96 1.69
CA PHE A 46 -3.97 1.12 0.88
C PHE A 46 -5.19 1.10 1.80
N TYR A 47 -5.95 2.17 1.78
CA TYR A 47 -7.21 2.30 2.49
C TYR A 47 -8.32 1.91 1.53
N LEU A 48 -8.96 0.78 1.83
CA LEU A 48 -9.98 0.19 0.99
C LEU A 48 -11.36 0.46 1.59
N LYS A 49 -12.24 1.02 0.77
CA LYS A 49 -13.66 1.18 1.10
C LYS A 49 -14.49 0.10 0.40
N PRO A 50 -15.37 -0.61 1.12
CA PRO A 50 -16.31 -1.51 0.49
C PRO A 50 -17.46 -0.70 -0.15
N ALA A 51 -17.78 -0.98 -1.41
CA ALA A 51 -18.94 -0.44 -2.09
C ALA A 51 -19.45 -1.42 -3.16
N ASN A 52 -20.77 -1.65 -3.21
CA ASN A 52 -21.41 -2.50 -4.23
C ASN A 52 -20.73 -3.87 -4.40
N ASN A 53 -20.42 -4.53 -3.28
CA ASN A 53 -19.77 -5.85 -3.25
C ASN A 53 -18.37 -5.88 -3.90
N ARG A 54 -17.67 -4.74 -3.91
CA ARG A 54 -16.30 -4.58 -4.38
C ARG A 54 -15.51 -3.67 -3.43
N TRP A 55 -14.20 -3.82 -3.43
CA TRP A 55 -13.28 -2.95 -2.71
C TRP A 55 -12.69 -1.91 -3.65
N TYR A 56 -12.62 -0.66 -3.19
CA TYR A 56 -12.01 0.44 -3.93
C TYR A 56 -10.91 1.06 -3.09
N ILE A 57 -9.78 1.38 -3.72
CA ILE A 57 -8.73 2.18 -3.09
C ILE A 57 -9.28 3.60 -2.96
N ALA A 58 -9.57 4.00 -1.72
CA ALA A 58 -10.00 5.35 -1.40
C ALA A 58 -8.78 6.26 -1.13
N ILE A 59 -7.76 5.72 -0.46
CA ILE A 59 -6.51 6.42 -0.17
C ILE A 59 -5.33 5.48 -0.44
N TRP A 60 -4.30 6.02 -1.08
CA TRP A 60 -2.98 5.40 -1.18
C TRP A 60 -1.97 6.32 -0.50
N ARG A 61 -1.26 5.78 0.49
CA ARG A 61 -0.21 6.49 1.22
C ARG A 61 1.11 5.75 1.05
N ASP A 62 2.12 6.44 0.55
CA ASP A 62 3.49 5.97 0.58
C ASP A 62 4.11 6.37 1.92
N GLU A 63 4.54 5.38 2.70
CA GLU A 63 5.26 5.58 3.97
C GLU A 63 6.75 5.25 3.83
N SER A 64 7.24 5.12 2.60
CA SER A 64 8.67 5.07 2.35
C SER A 64 9.31 6.37 2.83
N ASN A 65 10.24 6.28 3.79
CA ASN A 65 11.00 7.40 4.36
C ASN A 65 10.30 8.22 5.48
N LEU A 66 9.28 7.66 6.15
CA LEU A 66 8.72 8.17 7.42
C LEU A 66 9.45 7.63 8.65
#